data_AF-A0A7X8SRA1-F1
#
_entry.id   AF-A0A7X8SRA1-F1
#
_cell.length_a   1.000
_cell.length_b   1.000
_cell.length_c   1.000
_cell.angle_alpha   90.00
_cell.angle_beta   90.00
_cell.angle_gamma   90.00
#
_symmetry.space_group_name_H-M   'P 1'
#
loop_
_entity.id
_entity.type
_entity.pdbx_description
1 polymer ?
#
loop_
_entity_poly.entity_id
_entity_poly.type
_entity_poly.pdbx_seq_one_letter_code
_entity_poly.pdbx_strand_id
1 'polypeptide(L)'
;MIKLYRYTQGNVLNSEFGFPDISKPILSEFEVITETDKGYWIKPYKKDDGITFTSGVYFFNKKWVPKEGVNLFAFTEKNKAMFNLKKRTEKRIKILQRQMLLSKMTLRMVENESV
;
A
#
# COMPACT_ATOMS: atom_id res chain seq x y z
N MET A 1 -2.45 9.47 -22.71
CA MET A 1 -2.92 8.22 -22.04
C MET A 1 -2.94 8.46 -20.54
N ILE A 2 -4.08 8.25 -19.87
CA ILE A 2 -4.22 8.54 -18.44
C ILE A 2 -3.50 7.46 -17.62
N LYS A 3 -2.71 7.89 -16.64
CA LYS A 3 -2.03 7.02 -15.69
C LYS A 3 -2.56 7.25 -14.28
N LEU A 4 -2.66 6.18 -13.50
CA LEU A 4 -2.90 6.23 -12.07
C LEU A 4 -1.67 5.71 -11.32
N TYR A 5 -1.44 6.25 -10.13
CA TYR A 5 -0.26 6.03 -9.32
C TYR A 5 -0.66 5.56 -7.93
N ARG A 6 0.09 4.60 -7.40
CA ARG A 6 -0.06 4.15 -6.02
C ARG A 6 1.32 3.96 -5.42
N TYR A 7 1.55 4.55 -4.26
CA TYR A 7 2.71 4.22 -3.45
C TYR A 7 2.36 3.13 -2.44
N THR A 8 3.23 2.14 -2.32
CA THR A 8 3.17 1.11 -1.28
C THR A 8 4.46 1.13 -0.47
N GLN A 9 4.40 0.54 0.72
CA GLN A 9 5.61 0.29 1.49
C GLN A 9 6.54 -0.63 0.71
N GLY A 10 7.85 -0.39 0.80
CA GLY A 10 8.88 -1.31 0.35
C GLY A 10 8.62 -2.71 0.91
N ASN A 11 8.31 -3.66 0.04
CA ASN A 11 8.33 -5.09 0.34
C ASN A 11 9.12 -5.72 -0.79
N VAL A 12 10.44 -5.77 -0.64
CA VAL A 12 11.24 -6.71 -1.42
C VAL A 12 12.05 -7.52 -0.44
N LEU A 13 11.82 -8.83 -0.48
CA LEU A 13 12.66 -9.92 0.01
C LEU A 13 14.03 -9.92 -0.72
N ASN A 14 14.67 -8.76 -0.86
CA ASN A 14 15.99 -8.58 -1.48
C ASN A 14 16.98 -8.11 -0.42
N SER A 15 17.14 -8.91 0.62
CA SER A 15 18.45 -9.00 1.21
C SER A 15 18.75 -10.47 1.36
N GLU A 16 19.99 -10.83 1.07
CA GLU A 16 20.65 -12.07 1.49
C GLU A 16 20.54 -12.30 3.02
N PHE A 17 19.88 -11.40 3.76
CA PHE A 17 19.69 -11.36 5.20
C PHE A 17 18.21 -11.27 5.65
N GLY A 18 17.23 -11.44 4.75
CA GLY A 18 15.82 -11.64 5.15
C GLY A 18 15.06 -10.42 5.70
N PHE A 19 15.62 -9.21 5.64
CA PHE A 19 14.91 -7.98 6.04
C PHE A 19 14.46 -7.17 4.82
N PRO A 20 13.21 -6.64 4.82
CA PRO A 20 12.75 -5.79 3.73
C PRO A 20 13.52 -4.47 3.73
N ASP A 21 14.01 -4.05 2.56
CA ASP A 21 14.50 -2.69 2.38
C ASP A 21 13.32 -1.71 2.51
N ILE A 22 13.21 -1.14 3.71
CA ILE A 22 12.21 -0.14 4.08
C ILE A 22 12.62 1.28 3.69
N SER A 23 13.78 1.47 3.06
CA SER A 23 14.36 2.81 2.83
C SER A 23 13.54 3.67 1.88
N LYS A 24 12.78 3.07 0.96
CA LYS A 24 12.05 3.81 -0.08
C LYS A 24 10.65 3.25 -0.35
N PRO A 25 9.63 4.12 -0.52
CA PRO A 25 8.33 3.72 -1.04
C PRO A 25 8.43 3.14 -2.45
N ILE A 26 7.65 2.11 -2.75
CA ILE A 26 7.52 1.53 -4.09
C ILE A 26 6.41 2.27 -4.83
N LEU A 27 6.70 2.70 -6.06
CA LEU A 27 5.71 3.28 -6.97
C LEU A 27 5.15 2.19 -7.89
N SER A 28 3.84 1.95 -7.83
CA SER A 28 3.09 1.23 -8.85
C SER A 28 2.41 2.21 -9.78
N GLU A 29 2.57 2.00 -11.09
CA GLU A 29 1.90 2.76 -12.13
C GLU A 29 0.83 1.87 -12.80
N PHE A 30 -0.31 2.45 -13.12
CA PHE A 30 -1.42 1.78 -13.79
C PHE A 30 -1.85 2.60 -15.01
N GLU A 31 -2.05 1.91 -16.13
CA GLU A 31 -2.57 2.52 -17.35
C GLU A 31 -4.09 2.40 -17.37
N VAL A 32 -4.79 3.51 -17.64
CA VAL A 32 -6.24 3.49 -17.88
C VAL A 32 -6.49 3.01 -19.31
N ILE A 33 -7.19 1.88 -19.42
CA ILE A 33 -7.54 1.22 -20.69
C ILE A 33 -8.86 1.79 -21.21
N THR A 34 -9.82 1.97 -20.30
CA THR A 34 -11.16 2.45 -20.63
C THR A 34 -11.69 3.24 -19.45
N GLU A 35 -12.20 4.44 -19.74
CA GLU A 35 -12.97 5.24 -18.79
C GLU A 35 -14.45 5.10 -19.11
N THR A 36 -15.27 5.09 -18.07
CA THR A 36 -16.73 5.11 -18.14
C THR A 36 -17.25 6.20 -17.20
N ASP A 37 -18.55 6.46 -17.21
CA ASP A 37 -19.19 7.39 -16.27
C ASP A 37 -19.05 6.95 -14.81
N LYS A 38 -18.86 5.65 -14.56
CA LYS A 38 -18.82 5.07 -13.20
C LYS A 38 -17.42 4.74 -12.70
N GLY A 39 -16.42 4.65 -13.58
CA GLY A 39 -15.12 4.11 -13.21
C GLY A 39 -14.14 3.92 -14.36
N TYR A 40 -13.04 3.25 -14.03
CA TYR A 40 -11.89 3.03 -14.88
C TYR A 40 -11.54 1.54 -14.92
N TRP A 41 -11.32 1.02 -16.12
CA TRP A 41 -10.59 -0.23 -16.31
C TRP A 41 -9.10 0.09 -16.41
N ILE A 42 -8.30 -0.43 -15.48
CA ILE A 42 -6.86 -0.14 -15.40
C ILE A 42 -6.04 -1.42 -15.49
N LYS A 43 -4.86 -1.39 -16.12
CA LYS A 43 -3.88 -2.50 -16.05
C LYS A 43 -2.60 -2.03 -15.36
N PRO A 44 -1.87 -2.93 -14.68
CA PRO A 44 -0.51 -2.62 -14.26
C PRO A 44 0.32 -2.16 -15.46
N TYR A 45 1.04 -1.05 -15.29
CA TYR A 45 2.01 -0.61 -16.29
C TYR A 45 3.23 -1.53 -16.18
N LYS A 46 3.43 -2.42 -17.15
CA LYS A 46 4.68 -3.16 -17.27
C LYS A 46 5.77 -2.14 -17.63
N LYS A 47 6.80 -2.04 -16.80
CA LYS A 47 8.07 -1.50 -17.26
C LYS A 47 8.89 -2.69 -17.78
N ASP A 48 9.61 -2.52 -18.88
CA ASP A 48 10.40 -3.57 -19.55
C ASP A 48 11.62 -4.03 -18.72
N ASP A 49 11.71 -3.60 -17.46
CA ASP A 49 12.84 -3.74 -16.55
C ASP A 49 13.00 -5.16 -15.97
N GLY A 50 12.28 -6.18 -16.47
CA GLY A 50 12.37 -7.57 -16.01
C GLY A 50 11.89 -7.86 -14.58
N ILE A 51 11.73 -6.85 -13.73
CA ILE A 51 11.29 -6.99 -12.34
C ILE A 51 9.79 -6.67 -12.27
N THR A 52 9.01 -7.64 -12.75
CA THR A 52 7.56 -7.62 -12.58
C THR A 52 7.28 -7.98 -11.12
N PHE A 53 6.53 -7.15 -10.40
CA PHE A 53 6.08 -7.45 -9.05
C PHE A 53 5.28 -8.76 -9.04
N THR A 54 5.96 -9.85 -8.70
CA THR A 54 5.39 -11.11 -8.23
C THR A 54 4.96 -10.93 -6.78
N SER A 55 3.77 -10.36 -6.57
CA SER A 55 2.94 -10.84 -5.47
C SER A 55 1.93 -11.81 -6.08
N GLY A 56 2.05 -13.07 -5.67
CA GLY A 56 1.50 -14.22 -6.36
C GLY A 56 0.01 -14.13 -6.72
N VAL A 57 -0.31 -14.81 -7.83
CA VAL A 57 -1.62 -15.39 -8.17
C VAL A 57 -2.65 -14.49 -8.88
N TYR A 58 -2.32 -13.31 -9.40
CA TYR A 58 -3.25 -12.59 -10.32
C TYR A 58 -2.57 -12.04 -11.57
N PHE A 59 -2.20 -12.96 -12.46
CA PHE A 59 -1.65 -12.69 -13.80
C PHE A 59 -2.70 -12.27 -14.85
N PHE A 60 -3.93 -11.92 -14.45
CA PHE A 60 -4.99 -11.58 -15.39
C PHE A 60 -5.47 -10.12 -15.25
N ASN A 61 -4.98 -9.32 -16.20
CA ASN A 61 -5.75 -8.44 -17.07
C ASN A 61 -6.86 -7.59 -16.43
N LYS A 62 -6.61 -6.29 -16.34
CA LYS A 62 -7.60 -5.22 -16.15
C LYS A 62 -8.36 -5.30 -14.83
N LYS A 63 -8.11 -4.33 -13.95
CA LYS A 63 -8.87 -4.10 -12.72
C LYS A 63 -9.89 -3.00 -12.95
N TRP A 64 -11.14 -3.22 -12.53
CA TRP A 64 -12.12 -2.16 -12.42
C TRP A 64 -11.90 -1.33 -11.16
N VAL A 65 -11.96 -0.01 -11.27
CA VAL A 65 -11.89 0.93 -10.16
C VAL A 65 -13.02 1.96 -10.32
N PRO A 66 -13.98 2.05 -9.37
CA PRO A 66 -15.03 3.06 -9.43
C PRO A 66 -14.43 4.47 -9.28
N LYS A 67 -15.04 5.48 -9.92
CA LYS A 67 -14.57 6.88 -9.86
C LYS A 67 -14.50 7.39 -8.42
N GLU A 68 -15.52 7.09 -7.64
CA GLU A 68 -15.61 7.43 -6.21
C GLU A 68 -14.51 6.74 -5.38
N GLY A 69 -14.14 5.51 -5.76
CA GLY A 69 -13.11 4.72 -5.09
C GLY A 69 -11.71 4.88 -5.67
N VAL A 70 -11.53 5.72 -6.70
CA VAL A 70 -10.22 5.85 -7.36
C VAL A 70 -9.18 6.31 -6.35
N ASN A 71 -9.48 7.36 -5.59
CA ASN A 71 -8.61 7.92 -4.55
C ASN A 71 -8.43 7.01 -3.32
N LEU A 72 -9.12 5.87 -3.24
CA LEU A 72 -8.85 4.84 -2.23
C LEU A 72 -7.84 3.81 -2.74
N PHE A 73 -7.77 3.62 -4.06
CA PHE A 73 -6.92 2.65 -4.71
C PHE A 73 -5.66 3.26 -5.36
N ALA A 74 -5.81 4.26 -6.22
CA ALA A 74 -4.73 4.92 -6.98
C ALA A 74 -5.11 6.37 -7.35
N PHE A 75 -4.12 7.21 -7.61
CA PHE A 75 -4.31 8.66 -7.82
C PHE A 75 -3.82 9.09 -9.19
N THR A 76 -4.44 10.12 -9.77
CA THR A 76 -3.98 10.73 -11.02
C THR A 76 -2.65 11.46 -10.87
N GLU A 77 -2.30 11.87 -9.64
CA GLU A 77 -1.06 12.61 -9.33
C GLU A 77 -0.19 11.83 -8.33
N LYS A 78 1.12 11.74 -8.62
CA LYS A 78 2.10 11.08 -7.73
C LYS A 78 2.14 11.72 -6.33
N ASN A 79 2.06 13.04 -6.25
CA ASN A 79 2.08 13.76 -4.97
C ASN A 79 0.88 13.40 -4.08
N LYS A 80 -0.31 13.27 -4.66
CA LYS A 80 -1.52 12.81 -3.95
C LYS A 80 -1.38 11.35 -3.49
N ALA A 81 -0.83 10.48 -4.32
CA ALA A 81 -0.54 9.10 -3.94
C ALA A 81 0.46 9.00 -2.78
N MET A 82 1.51 9.83 -2.79
CA MET A 82 2.50 9.87 -1.71
C MET A 82 1.89 10.41 -0.42
N PHE A 83 1.10 11.48 -0.51
CA PHE A 83 0.38 12.03 0.63
C PHE A 83 -0.57 11.01 1.25
N ASN A 84 -1.27 10.22 0.43
CA ASN A 84 -2.12 9.14 0.92
C ASN A 84 -1.32 8.06 1.66
N LEU A 85 -0.18 7.64 1.12
CA LEU A 85 0.71 6.69 1.80
C LEU A 85 1.14 7.25 3.16
N LYS A 86 1.61 8.51 3.21
CA LYS A 86 1.97 9.19 4.46
C LYS A 86 0.82 9.16 5.46
N LYS A 87 -0.39 9.57 5.07
CA LYS A 87 -1.56 9.61 5.96
C LYS A 87 -1.98 8.24 6.47
N ARG A 88 -1.93 7.22 5.61
CA ARG A 88 -2.20 5.83 6.02
C ARG A 88 -1.16 5.33 7.00
N THR A 89 0.11 5.66 6.80
CA THR A 89 1.21 5.31 7.71
C THR A 89 1.07 6.03 9.05
N GLU A 90 0.78 7.34 9.06
CA GLU A 90 0.48 8.10 10.29
C GLU A 90 -0.68 7.45 11.08
N LYS A 91 -1.76 7.06 10.40
CA LYS A 91 -2.90 6.36 11.03
C LYS A 91 -2.49 5.01 11.60
N ARG A 92 -1.66 4.22 10.89
CA ARG A 92 -1.14 2.94 11.38
C ARG A 92 -0.28 3.12 12.63
N ILE A 93 0.61 4.11 12.65
CA ILE A 93 1.43 4.43 13.83
C ILE A 93 0.54 4.70 15.05
N LYS A 94 -0.50 5.54 14.89
CA LYS A 94 -1.44 5.84 15.99
C LYS A 94 -2.15 4.59 16.52
N ILE A 95 -2.58 3.70 15.62
CA ILE A 95 -3.23 2.42 16.01
C ILE A 95 -2.25 1.55 16.79
N LEU A 96 -1.02 1.39 16.29
CA LEU A 96 0.03 0.58 16.92
C LEU A 96 0.43 1.13 18.30
N GLN A 97 0.57 2.45 18.42
CA GLN A 97 0.83 3.11 19.71
C GLN A 97 -0.26 2.82 20.74
N ARG A 98 -1.53 2.88 20.31
CA ARG A 98 -2.67 2.55 21.19
C ARG A 98 -2.65 1.07 21.60
N GLN A 99 -2.40 0.16 20.67
CA GLN A 99 -2.28 -1.27 20.96
C GLN A 99 -1.14 -1.57 21.93
N MET A 100 0.02 -0.94 21.73
CA MET A 100 1.17 -1.07 22.63
C MET A 100 0.86 -0.55 24.04
N LEU A 101 0.14 0.58 24.14
CA LEU A 101 -0.28 1.12 25.44
C LEU A 101 -1.20 0.15 26.19
N LEU A 102 -2.23 -0.36 25.53
CA LEU A 102 -3.15 -1.34 26.12
C LEU A 102 -2.41 -2.59 26.57
N SER A 103 -1.49 -3.11 25.75
CA SER A 103 -0.69 -4.28 26.10
C SER A 103 0.17 -4.06 27.35
N LYS A 104 0.79 -2.87 27.48
CA LYS A 104 1.55 -2.48 28.68
C LYS A 104 0.67 -2.36 29.92
N MET A 105 -0.55 -1.84 29.79
CA MET A 105 -1.51 -1.75 30.88
C MET A 105 -1.91 -3.15 31.36
N THR A 106 -2.27 -4.05 30.44
CA THR A 106 -2.60 -5.43 30.75
C THR A 106 -1.44 -6.16 31.44
N LEU A 107 -0.21 -5.99 30.96
CA LEU A 107 0.96 -6.60 31.59
C LEU A 107 1.11 -6.17 33.06
N ARG A 108 1.00 -4.88 33.35
CA ARG A 108 1.05 -4.36 34.73
C ARG A 108 -0.08 -4.87 35.62
N MET A 109 -1.29 -5.05 35.06
CA MET A 109 -2.41 -5.62 35.81
C MET A 109 -2.09 -7.04 36.26
N VAL A 110 -1.57 -7.87 35.34
CA VAL A 110 -1.18 -9.26 35.63
C VAL A 110 -0.04 -9.31 36.66
N GLU A 111 0.97 -8.45 36.52
CA GLU A 111 2.09 -8.36 37.46
C GLU A 111 1.63 -8.01 38.88
N ASN A 112 0.62 -7.14 39.02
CA ASN A 112 0.09 -6.73 40.32
C ASN A 112 -0.86 -7.75 40.97
N GLU A 113 -1.56 -8.59 40.19
CA GLU A 113 -2.40 -9.68 40.73
C GLU A 113 -1.59 -10.93 41.12
N SER A 114 -0.35 -11.03 40.63
CA SER A 114 0.55 -12.17 40.90
C SER A 114 1.35 -12.03 42.20
N VAL A 115 1.05 -11.01 43.02
CA VAL A 115 1.64 -10.68 44.34
C VAL A 115 0.57 -10.83 45.40
#